data_AF-A0A496WF41-F1
#
_entry.id   AF-A0A496WF41-F1
#
_cell.length_a   1.000
_cell.length_b   1.000
_cell.length_c   1.000
_cell.angle_alpha   90.00
_cell.angle_beta   90.00
_cell.angle_gamma   90.00
#
_symmetry.space_group_name_H-M   'P 1'
#
loop_
_entity.id
_entity.type
_entity.pdbx_description
1 polymer ?
#
loop_
_entity_poly.entity_id
_entity_poly.type
_entity_poly.pdbx_seq_one_letter_code
_entity_poly.pdbx_strand_id
1 'polypeptide(L)'
;MAKIGDGNGLGVDHAFQRESTHGLRAENTYAGALSFLRLKYSKELEDVDLAITGIPYDLAVTNRPGTRFGPRGIRAASAQLAWWANYPWEFDPFKRLSAVDYGDCEIDHGIPQEIPDQIEAHISKILDK
;
A
#
# COMPACT_ATOMS: atom_id res chain seq x y z
N MET A 1 -26.01 4.16 -4.19
CA MET A 1 -24.65 4.77 -4.24
C MET A 1 -23.85 4.21 -3.07
N ALA A 2 -22.80 3.42 -3.32
CA ALA A 2 -22.12 2.64 -2.29
C ALA A 2 -21.32 3.54 -1.33
N LYS A 3 -21.55 3.37 -0.02
CA LYS A 3 -20.73 4.01 1.02
C LYS A 3 -19.47 3.18 1.26
N ILE A 4 -18.32 3.86 1.32
CA ILE A 4 -17.10 3.28 1.88
C ILE A 4 -17.23 3.23 3.41
N GLY A 5 -16.79 2.12 4.02
CA GLY A 5 -16.83 1.89 5.46
C GLY A 5 -18.12 1.21 5.94
N ASP A 6 -17.95 0.04 6.54
CA ASP A 6 -19.02 -0.63 7.28
C ASP A 6 -19.11 0.01 8.67
N GLY A 7 -20.11 0.88 8.87
CA GLY A 7 -20.77 1.16 10.16
C GLY A 7 -19.97 1.71 11.35
N ASN A 8 -18.64 1.78 11.33
CA ASN A 8 -17.87 2.25 12.48
C ASN A 8 -17.60 3.75 12.37
N GLY A 9 -17.79 4.45 13.49
CA GLY A 9 -17.75 5.91 13.60
C GLY A 9 -16.42 6.57 13.21
N LEU A 10 -16.30 7.86 13.55
CA LEU A 10 -15.12 8.68 13.26
C LEU A 10 -13.84 8.01 13.78
N GLY A 11 -12.78 8.01 12.96
CA GLY A 11 -11.47 7.43 13.29
C GLY A 11 -10.36 7.94 12.35
N VAL A 12 -9.11 7.79 12.79
CA VAL A 12 -7.89 8.17 12.05
C VAL A 12 -6.82 7.11 12.31
N ASP A 13 -5.85 6.98 11.40
CA ASP A 13 -4.74 6.02 11.49
C ASP A 13 -5.20 4.57 11.41
N HIS A 14 -6.22 4.29 10.59
CA HIS A 14 -6.74 2.93 10.42
C HIS A 14 -5.70 2.00 9.81
N ALA A 15 -4.70 2.51 9.09
CA ALA A 15 -3.57 1.72 8.63
C ALA A 15 -2.85 0.96 9.76
N PHE A 16 -2.88 1.49 11.00
CA PHE A 16 -2.27 0.87 12.17
C PHE A 16 -3.31 0.24 13.12
N GLN A 17 -4.48 0.85 13.25
CA GLN A 17 -5.44 0.49 14.29
C GLN A 17 -6.43 -0.61 13.90
N ARG A 18 -6.55 -0.94 12.62
CA ARG A 18 -7.56 -1.91 12.18
C ARG A 18 -7.07 -3.34 12.28
N GLU A 19 -7.96 -4.20 12.75
CA GLU A 19 -7.70 -5.65 12.74
C GLU A 19 -7.92 -6.24 11.35
N SER A 20 -9.03 -5.90 10.69
CA SER A 20 -9.40 -6.45 9.39
C SER A 20 -8.60 -5.86 8.22
N THR A 21 -8.18 -6.75 7.32
CA THR A 21 -7.55 -6.46 6.02
C THR A 21 -8.57 -6.13 4.92
N HIS A 22 -9.87 -6.18 5.22
CA HIS A 22 -10.95 -5.93 4.26
C HIS A 22 -11.53 -4.52 4.42
N GLY A 23 -11.98 -3.99 3.28
CA GLY A 23 -12.70 -2.74 3.14
C GLY A 23 -11.80 -1.50 3.25
N LEU A 24 -12.19 -0.47 2.53
CA LEU A 24 -11.67 0.87 2.71
C LEU A 24 -12.32 1.55 3.92
N ARG A 25 -11.56 2.42 4.57
CA ARG A 25 -12.02 3.26 5.68
C ARG A 25 -11.72 4.70 5.33
N ALA A 26 -12.76 5.54 5.37
CA ALA A 26 -12.60 6.97 5.17
C ALA A 26 -11.92 7.58 6.39
N GLU A 27 -10.96 8.47 6.14
CA GLU A 27 -10.27 9.27 7.16
C GLU A 27 -10.32 10.74 6.75
N ASN A 28 -9.92 11.64 7.66
CA ASN A 28 -9.62 13.01 7.27
C ASN A 28 -8.49 12.99 6.23
N THR A 29 -8.82 13.32 4.98
CA THR A 29 -7.94 13.11 3.82
C THR A 29 -6.56 13.76 3.96
N TYR A 30 -6.49 14.87 4.69
CA TYR A 30 -5.27 15.66 4.94
C TYR A 30 -4.47 15.20 6.18
N ALA A 31 -4.90 14.16 6.90
CA ALA A 31 -4.26 13.64 8.11
C ALA A 31 -4.10 12.11 8.03
N GLY A 32 -3.67 11.51 9.14
CA GLY A 32 -3.59 10.06 9.32
C GLY A 32 -2.43 9.37 8.60
N ALA A 33 -2.17 8.13 8.97
CA ALA A 33 -1.14 7.26 8.41
C ALA A 33 -1.29 7.03 6.90
N LEU A 34 -0.20 7.23 6.15
CA LEU A 34 -0.18 7.17 4.68
C LEU A 34 0.33 5.83 4.14
N SER A 35 -0.37 4.75 4.45
CA SER A 35 -0.32 3.55 3.60
C SER A 35 -1.10 3.76 2.30
N PHE A 36 -0.85 2.92 1.31
CA PHE A 36 -1.59 2.90 0.05
C PHE A 36 -3.08 2.72 0.33
N LEU A 37 -3.93 3.64 -0.13
CA LEU A 37 -5.38 3.67 0.11
C LEU A 37 -5.79 3.50 1.58
N ARG A 38 -4.92 3.91 2.52
CA ARG A 38 -5.10 3.69 3.97
C ARG A 38 -5.15 2.20 4.37
N LEU A 39 -4.73 1.26 3.50
CA LEU A 39 -4.62 -0.18 3.76
C LEU A 39 -3.88 -0.50 5.07
N LYS A 40 -4.18 -1.64 5.69
CA LYS A 40 -3.48 -2.05 6.92
C LYS A 40 -1.99 -2.22 6.60
N TYR A 41 -1.11 -1.61 7.38
CA TYR A 41 0.31 -1.96 7.32
C TYR A 41 0.49 -3.34 7.96
N SER A 42 1.04 -4.30 7.19
CA SER A 42 1.29 -5.65 7.71
C SER A 42 2.42 -6.32 6.95
N LYS A 43 3.24 -7.07 7.68
CA LYS A 43 4.16 -8.08 7.10
C LYS A 43 3.58 -9.49 7.15
N GLU A 44 2.49 -9.69 7.90
CA GLU A 44 1.72 -10.94 7.93
C GLU A 44 0.82 -11.01 6.70
N LEU A 45 0.84 -12.17 6.04
CA LEU A 45 0.17 -12.38 4.76
C LEU A 45 -0.77 -13.62 4.74
N GLU A 46 -0.98 -14.25 5.90
CA GLU A 46 -2.01 -15.28 6.07
C GLU A 46 -3.38 -14.71 5.67
N ASP A 47 -4.11 -15.43 4.81
CA ASP A 47 -5.41 -15.00 4.26
C ASP A 47 -5.39 -13.61 3.57
N VAL A 48 -4.26 -13.21 2.98
CA VAL A 48 -4.13 -11.97 2.20
C VAL A 48 -4.06 -12.23 0.70
N ASP A 49 -5.09 -11.80 -0.02
CA ASP A 49 -5.19 -11.88 -1.48
C ASP A 49 -4.23 -10.93 -2.19
N LEU A 50 -4.00 -9.73 -1.64
CA LEU A 50 -3.23 -8.67 -2.27
C LEU A 50 -2.25 -7.98 -1.32
N ALA A 51 -0.96 -8.03 -1.64
CA ALA A 51 0.07 -7.26 -0.96
C ALA A 51 0.55 -6.11 -1.85
N ILE A 52 0.42 -4.88 -1.36
CA ILE A 52 0.97 -3.69 -2.01
C ILE A 52 2.37 -3.46 -1.48
N THR A 53 3.38 -3.48 -2.35
CA THR A 53 4.77 -3.21 -1.97
C THR A 53 5.42 -2.20 -2.91
N GLY A 54 6.27 -1.34 -2.36
CA GLY A 54 7.09 -0.41 -3.14
C GLY A 54 8.50 -0.93 -3.39
N ILE A 55 9.07 -0.62 -4.56
CA ILE A 55 10.49 -0.79 -4.87
C ILE A 55 11.09 0.62 -5.03
N PRO A 56 11.70 1.21 -3.98
CA PRO A 56 12.20 2.58 -4.00
C PRO A 56 13.57 2.66 -4.69
N TYR A 57 13.62 2.41 -6.00
CA TYR A 57 14.88 2.30 -6.76
C TYR A 57 14.92 3.23 -7.99
N ASP A 58 16.10 3.81 -8.24
CA ASP A 58 16.35 4.60 -9.46
C ASP A 58 17.83 4.63 -9.91
N LEU A 59 18.70 3.73 -9.42
CA LEU A 59 20.12 3.75 -9.83
C LEU A 59 20.33 3.31 -11.29
N ALA A 60 19.32 2.71 -11.92
CA ALA A 60 19.35 2.29 -13.32
C ALA A 60 18.85 3.35 -14.32
N VAL A 61 18.49 4.56 -13.87
CA VAL A 61 18.02 5.62 -14.79
C VAL A 61 19.17 6.23 -15.58
N THR A 62 18.91 6.59 -16.84
CA THR A 62 19.93 7.14 -17.75
C THR A 62 20.05 8.67 -17.73
N ASN A 63 19.11 9.39 -17.10
CA ASN A 63 19.07 10.86 -17.11
C ASN A 63 18.61 11.45 -15.76
N ARG A 64 17.30 11.59 -15.54
CA ARG A 64 16.76 12.27 -14.36
C ARG A 64 16.42 11.27 -13.25
N PRO A 65 17.06 11.36 -12.06
CA PRO A 65 16.70 10.56 -10.90
C PRO A 65 15.42 11.07 -10.23
N GLY A 66 14.86 10.28 -9.31
CA GLY A 66 13.73 10.65 -8.48
C GLY A 66 12.69 9.54 -8.28
N THR A 67 12.69 8.48 -9.10
CA THR A 67 11.69 7.39 -8.98
C THR A 67 11.80 6.62 -7.67
N ARG A 68 12.95 6.70 -6.97
CA ARG A 68 13.10 6.14 -5.61
C ARG A 68 12.09 6.70 -4.60
N PHE A 69 11.60 7.93 -4.81
CA PHE A 69 10.57 8.55 -3.96
C PHE A 69 9.14 8.22 -4.40
N GLY A 70 8.98 7.53 -5.53
CA GLY A 70 7.70 7.17 -6.14
C GLY A 70 6.75 6.45 -5.20
N PRO A 71 7.14 5.34 -4.55
CA PRO A 71 6.25 4.60 -3.66
C PRO A 71 5.63 5.47 -2.56
N ARG A 72 6.44 6.31 -1.91
CA ARG A 72 5.98 7.27 -0.90
C ARG A 72 5.01 8.31 -1.49
N GLY A 73 5.34 8.86 -2.65
CA GLY A 73 4.48 9.83 -3.34
C GLY A 73 3.12 9.25 -3.72
N ILE A 74 3.10 8.02 -4.24
CA ILE A 74 1.86 7.31 -4.62
C ILE A 74 0.99 7.05 -3.40
N ARG A 75 1.57 6.59 -2.27
CA ARG A 75 0.82 6.41 -1.02
C ARG A 75 0.16 7.71 -0.58
N ALA A 76 0.90 8.82 -0.56
CA ALA A 76 0.36 10.12 -0.21
C ALA A 76 -0.78 10.56 -1.15
N ALA A 77 -0.60 10.42 -2.46
CA ALA A 77 -1.60 10.77 -3.46
C ALA A 77 -2.87 9.91 -3.38
N SER A 78 -2.74 8.66 -2.93
CA SER A 78 -3.86 7.71 -2.83
C SER A 78 -4.89 8.06 -1.73
N ALA A 79 -4.57 8.98 -0.81
CA ALA A 79 -5.45 9.34 0.30
C ALA A 79 -6.86 9.79 -0.14
N GLN A 80 -6.97 10.52 -1.26
CA GLN A 80 -8.27 10.95 -1.79
C GLN A 80 -9.13 9.77 -2.30
N LEU A 81 -8.49 8.75 -2.87
CA LEU A 81 -9.17 7.57 -3.41
C LEU A 81 -9.72 6.64 -2.32
N ALA A 82 -9.22 6.76 -1.09
CA ALA A 82 -9.73 6.01 0.07
C ALA A 82 -10.97 6.65 0.72
N TRP A 83 -11.28 7.91 0.40
CA TRP A 83 -12.36 8.65 1.05
C TRP A 83 -13.75 8.28 0.51
N TRP A 84 -13.86 7.94 -0.77
CA TRP A 84 -15.14 7.65 -1.42
C TRP A 84 -15.05 6.53 -2.45
N ALA A 85 -16.21 5.98 -2.82
CA ALA A 85 -16.30 4.91 -3.83
C ALA A 85 -15.61 5.34 -5.13
N ASN A 86 -14.73 4.47 -5.62
CA ASN A 86 -13.94 4.72 -6.83
C ASN A 86 -14.84 4.62 -8.06
N TYR A 87 -15.02 5.72 -8.79
CA TYR A 87 -15.81 5.74 -10.02
C TYR A 87 -15.13 4.94 -11.16
N PRO A 88 -15.89 4.22 -12.02
CA PRO A 88 -17.34 4.07 -12.08
C PRO A 88 -17.87 2.90 -11.23
N TRP A 89 -17.03 2.29 -10.40
CA TRP A 89 -17.38 1.09 -9.66
C TRP A 89 -18.44 1.39 -8.60
N GLU A 90 -19.51 0.60 -8.61
CA GLU A 90 -20.57 0.67 -7.60
C GLU A 90 -20.26 -0.16 -6.35
N PHE A 91 -19.04 -0.68 -6.23
CA PHE A 91 -18.59 -1.48 -5.09
C PHE A 91 -17.16 -1.13 -4.69
N ASP A 92 -16.83 -1.41 -3.43
CA ASP A 92 -15.47 -1.36 -2.92
C ASP A 92 -14.79 -2.72 -3.17
N PRO A 93 -13.73 -2.81 -3.99
CA PRO A 93 -13.04 -4.07 -4.26
C PRO A 93 -12.44 -4.69 -3.00
N PHE A 94 -12.02 -3.87 -2.03
CA PHE A 94 -11.40 -4.35 -0.79
C PHE A 94 -12.43 -4.96 0.18
N LYS A 95 -13.73 -4.77 -0.03
CA LYS A 95 -14.75 -5.58 0.69
C LYS A 95 -14.76 -7.03 0.25
N ARG A 96 -14.15 -7.36 -0.89
CA ARG A 96 -14.08 -8.71 -1.47
C ARG A 96 -12.67 -9.28 -1.52
N LEU A 97 -11.66 -8.41 -1.38
CA LEU A 97 -10.24 -8.75 -1.45
C LEU A 97 -9.56 -8.29 -0.16
N SER A 98 -8.96 -9.25 0.55
CA SER A 98 -8.07 -9.01 1.68
C SER A 98 -6.80 -8.33 1.17
N ALA A 99 -6.51 -7.11 1.62
CA ALA A 99 -5.34 -6.37 1.15
C ALA A 99 -4.57 -5.66 2.26
N VAL A 100 -3.25 -5.63 2.10
CA VAL A 100 -2.32 -4.95 3.01
C VAL A 100 -1.34 -4.07 2.24
N ASP A 101 -0.88 -3.01 2.88
CA ASP A 101 0.36 -2.34 2.48
C ASP A 101 1.52 -3.06 3.17
N TYR A 102 2.30 -3.79 2.39
CA TYR A 102 3.47 -4.52 2.85
C TYR A 102 4.67 -3.61 3.09
N GLY A 103 4.57 -2.31 2.78
CA GLY A 103 5.69 -1.38 2.88
C GLY A 103 6.61 -1.48 1.66
N ASP A 104 7.91 -1.33 1.88
CA ASP A 104 8.88 -1.27 0.80
C ASP A 104 9.88 -2.43 0.87
N CYS A 105 10.47 -2.77 -0.28
CA CYS A 105 11.66 -3.60 -0.38
C CYS A 105 12.85 -2.83 0.19
N GLU A 106 13.58 -3.46 1.11
CA GLU A 106 14.88 -2.97 1.55
C GLU A 106 15.90 -3.17 0.43
N ILE A 107 16.71 -2.15 0.17
CA ILE A 107 17.69 -2.15 -0.92
C ILE A 107 19.00 -1.56 -0.37
N ASP A 108 20.10 -2.30 -0.51
CA ASP A 108 21.44 -1.78 -0.20
C ASP A 108 22.01 -1.04 -1.42
N HIS A 109 21.94 0.29 -1.37
CA HIS A 109 22.49 1.14 -2.42
C HIS A 109 24.04 1.12 -2.48
N GLY A 110 24.72 0.64 -1.44
CA GLY A 110 26.17 0.52 -1.40
C GLY A 110 26.70 -0.64 -2.26
N ILE A 111 25.85 -1.62 -2.58
CA ILE A 111 26.21 -2.83 -3.31
C ILE A 111 25.25 -3.03 -4.49
N PRO A 112 25.29 -2.15 -5.52
CA PRO A 112 24.25 -2.09 -6.56
C PRO A 112 24.10 -3.38 -7.40
N GLN A 113 25.16 -4.18 -7.50
CA GLN A 113 25.17 -5.47 -8.17
C GLN A 113 24.27 -6.53 -7.51
N GLU A 114 23.99 -6.41 -6.21
CA GLU A 114 23.12 -7.34 -5.47
C GLU A 114 21.65 -6.93 -5.49
N ILE A 115 21.33 -5.71 -5.95
CA ILE A 115 19.96 -5.18 -5.93
C ILE A 115 18.96 -6.05 -6.71
N PRO A 116 19.28 -6.60 -7.90
CA PRO A 116 18.39 -7.54 -8.58
C PRO A 116 17.99 -8.73 -7.68
N ASP A 117 18.97 -9.34 -7.02
CA ASP A 117 18.75 -10.49 -6.14
C ASP A 117 17.95 -10.10 -4.88
N GLN A 118 18.18 -8.90 -4.33
CA GLN A 118 17.41 -8.37 -3.20
C GLN A 118 15.94 -8.17 -3.56
N ILE A 119 15.65 -7.61 -4.74
CA ILE A 119 14.29 -7.41 -5.24
C ILE A 119 13.63 -8.77 -5.50
N GLU A 120 14.33 -9.71 -6.12
CA GLU A 120 13.84 -11.07 -6.35
C GLU A 120 13.49 -11.74 -5.03
N ALA A 121 14.39 -11.74 -4.05
CA ALA A 121 14.17 -12.33 -2.73
C ALA A 121 12.97 -11.70 -1.99
N HIS A 122 12.81 -10.37 -2.09
CA HIS A 122 11.66 -9.67 -1.51
C HIS A 122 10.33 -10.10 -2.13
N ILE A 123 10.29 -10.24 -3.46
CA ILE A 123 9.08 -10.69 -4.15
C ILE A 123 8.82 -12.18 -3.89
N SER A 124 9.83 -13.04 -3.93
CA SER A 124 9.69 -14.47 -3.62
C SER A 124 9.14 -14.67 -2.21
N LYS A 125 9.63 -13.92 -1.21
CA LYS A 125 9.05 -13.93 0.15
C LYS A 125 7.55 -13.57 0.19
N ILE A 126 7.10 -12.70 -0.71
CA ILE A 126 5.68 -12.32 -0.83
C ILE A 126 4.90 -13.34 -1.67
N LEU A 127 5.51 -14.19 -2.48
CA LEU A 127 4.79 -15.19 -3.27
C LEU A 127 4.75 -16.56 -2.56
N ASP A 128 5.81 -16.88 -1.82
CA ASP A 128 6.01 -18.15 -1.11
C ASP A 128 5.42 -18.16 0.32
N LYS A 129 4.72 -17.07 0.67
CA LYS A 129 3.99 -16.89 1.94
C LYS A 129 3.06 -18.04 2.28
#